data_AF-A0A2S9G8C7-F1
#
_entry.id   AF-A0A2S9G8C7-F1
#
_cell.length_a   1.000
_cell.length_b   1.000
_cell.length_c   1.000
_cell.angle_alpha   90.00
_cell.angle_beta   90.00
_cell.angle_gamma   90.00
#
_symmetry.space_group_name_H-M   'P 1'
#
loop_
_entity.id
_entity.type
_entity.pdbx_description
1 polymer ?
#
loop_
_entity_poly.entity_id
_entity_poly.type
_entity_poly.pdbx_seq_one_letter_code
_entity_poly.pdbx_strand_id
1 'polypeptide(L)' 'IVGPLARAALDNAMRRGQSALTGPVARGDAAAVAGHLQALGEVNPDLAQAYRANSWRTAQRAHAPDAVFEVLTEAGQ' A
#
# COMPACT_ATOMS: atom_id res chain seq x y z
N ILE A 1 14.55 -12.64 -6.21
CA ILE A 1 13.08 -12.84 -6.25
C ILE A 1 12.27 -11.60 -6.68
N VAL A 2 12.75 -10.37 -6.48
CA VAL A 2 11.99 -9.13 -6.77
C VAL A 2 11.75 -8.88 -8.26
N GLY A 3 12.73 -9.21 -9.11
CA GLY A 3 12.69 -8.92 -10.56
C GLY A 3 11.39 -9.36 -11.26
N PRO A 4 10.95 -10.63 -11.15
CA PRO A 4 9.69 -11.08 -11.73
C PRO A 4 8.44 -10.31 -11.24
N LEU A 5 8.36 -9.99 -9.95
CA LEU A 5 7.22 -9.25 -9.39
C LEU A 5 7.18 -7.80 -9.89
N ALA A 6 8.34 -7.14 -9.94
CA ALA A 6 8.45 -5.77 -10.46
C ALA A 6 8.05 -5.69 -11.94
N ARG A 7 8.51 -6.67 -12.75
CA ARG A 7 8.13 -6.78 -14.17
C ARG A 7 6.62 -6.95 -14.33
N ALA A 8 6.03 -7.89 -13.60
CA ALA A 8 4.59 -8.13 -13.66
C ALA A 8 3.76 -6.91 -13.23
N ALA A 9 4.19 -6.18 -12.20
CA ALA A 9 3.52 -4.96 -11.75
C ALA A 9 3.56 -3.86 -12.81
N LEU A 10 4.72 -3.66 -13.45
CA LEU A 10 4.89 -2.67 -14.52
C LEU A 10 4.06 -3.03 -15.76
N ASP A 11 4.17 -4.27 -16.25
CA ASP A 11 3.44 -4.73 -17.42
C ASP A 11 1.92 -4.61 -17.20
N ASN A 12 1.43 -4.94 -16.00
CA ASN A 12 0.03 -4.76 -15.63
C ASN A 12 -0.39 -3.28 -15.62
N ALA A 13 0.43 -2.40 -15.03
CA ALA A 13 0.15 -0.96 -14.98
C ALA A 13 0.09 -0.34 -16.39
N MET A 14 0.99 -0.73 -17.29
CA MET A 14 0.99 -0.26 -18.68
C MET A 14 -0.28 -0.70 -19.44
N ARG A 15 -0.74 -1.94 -19.24
CA ARG A 15 -1.90 -2.48 -19.97
C ARG A 15 -3.24 -1.99 -19.44
N ARG A 16 -3.34 -1.82 -18.12
CA ARG A 16 -4.63 -1.65 -17.41
C ARG A 16 -4.77 -0.29 -16.71
N GLY A 17 -3.69 0.50 -16.68
CA GLY A 17 -3.66 1.81 -16.03
C GLY A 17 -4.11 1.71 -14.58
N GLN A 18 -5.08 2.55 -14.21
CA GLN A 18 -5.66 2.61 -12.86
C GLN A 18 -6.24 1.28 -12.37
N SER A 19 -6.83 0.49 -13.27
CA SER A 19 -7.43 -0.80 -12.93
C SER A 19 -6.41 -1.90 -12.64
N ALA A 20 -5.11 -1.59 -12.77
CA ALA A 20 -4.01 -2.48 -12.40
C ALA A 20 -3.67 -2.43 -10.90
N LEU A 21 -4.22 -1.47 -10.14
CA LEU A 21 -3.96 -1.38 -8.71
C LEU A 21 -4.45 -2.64 -8.00
N THR A 22 -3.56 -3.23 -7.21
CA THR A 22 -3.81 -4.46 -6.45
C THR A 22 -3.18 -4.33 -5.07
N GLY A 23 -3.27 -5.39 -4.27
CA GLY A 23 -2.78 -5.41 -2.89
C GLY A 23 -3.83 -4.95 -1.89
N PRO A 24 -3.48 -4.96 -0.59
CA PRO A 24 -4.44 -4.75 0.50
C PRO A 24 -5.08 -3.36 0.44
N VAL A 25 -4.30 -2.32 0.14
CA VAL A 25 -4.80 -0.94 0.01
C VAL A 25 -5.88 -0.82 -1.06
N ALA A 26 -5.63 -1.36 -2.26
CA ALA A 26 -6.59 -1.30 -3.36
C ALA A 26 -7.87 -2.12 -3.11
N ARG A 27 -7.81 -3.14 -2.24
CA ARG A 27 -8.97 -3.94 -1.83
C ARG A 27 -9.69 -3.39 -0.60
N GLY A 28 -9.19 -2.33 0.03
CA GLY A 28 -9.77 -1.81 1.27
C GLY A 28 -9.44 -2.64 2.52
N ASP A 29 -8.41 -3.47 2.49
CA ASP A 29 -8.02 -4.37 3.58
C ASP A 29 -7.18 -3.63 4.62
N ALA A 30 -7.85 -2.84 5.47
CA ALA A 30 -7.21 -2.01 6.49
C ALA A 30 -6.43 -2.83 7.53
N ALA A 31 -6.93 -4.03 7.88
CA ALA A 31 -6.26 -4.93 8.82
C ALA A 31 -4.88 -5.40 8.30
N ALA A 32 -4.80 -5.78 7.02
CA ALA A 32 -3.51 -6.12 6.41
C ALA A 32 -2.57 -4.92 6.33
N VAL A 33 -3.09 -3.71 6.04
CA VAL A 33 -2.28 -2.48 6.02
C VAL A 33 -1.71 -2.19 7.42
N ALA A 34 -2.50 -2.32 8.47
CA ALA A 34 -2.07 -2.13 9.85
C ALA A 34 -0.97 -3.13 10.24
N GLY A 35 -1.17 -4.41 9.94
CA GLY A 35 -0.16 -5.45 10.20
C GLY A 35 1.15 -5.21 9.45
N HIS A 36 1.10 -4.73 8.20
CA HIS A 36 2.31 -4.35 7.47
C HIS A 36 3.03 -3.16 8.09
N LEU A 37 2.30 -2.11 8.52
CA LEU A 37 2.89 -0.94 9.15
C LEU A 37 3.58 -1.31 10.47
N GLN A 38 2.95 -2.16 11.28
CA GLN A 38 3.55 -2.68 12.51
C GLN A 38 4.85 -3.44 12.20
N ALA A 39 4.79 -4.43 11.31
CA ALA A 39 5.95 -5.26 10.99
C ALA A 39 7.11 -4.44 10.38
N LEU A 40 6.81 -3.45 9.55
CA LEU A 40 7.83 -2.55 8.98
C LEU A 40 8.40 -1.62 10.04
N GLY A 41 7.58 -1.13 10.98
CA GLY A 41 8.03 -0.28 12.09
C GLY A 41 8.97 -1.01 13.04
N GLU A 42 8.72 -2.29 13.30
CA GLU A 42 9.61 -3.17 14.08
C GLU A 42 10.99 -3.34 13.43
N VAL A 43 11.06 -3.29 12.09
CA VAL A 43 12.33 -3.40 11.33
C VAL A 43 13.04 -2.06 11.25
N ASN A 44 12.34 -1.02 10.80
CA ASN A 44 12.84 0.35 10.68
C ASN A 44 11.66 1.33 10.50
N PRO A 45 11.50 2.34 11.37
CA PRO A 45 10.41 3.32 11.26
C PRO A 45 10.39 4.08 9.92
N ASP A 46 11.53 4.31 9.28
CA ASP A 46 11.59 4.97 7.96
C ASP A 46 10.98 4.10 6.85
N LEU A 47 11.05 2.77 6.97
CA LEU A 47 10.39 1.86 6.03
C LEU A 47 8.88 1.91 6.18
N ALA A 48 8.38 1.97 7.42
CA ALA A 48 6.95 2.16 7.68
C ALA A 48 6.47 3.49 7.11
N GLN A 49 7.26 4.57 7.24
CA GLN A 49 6.94 5.87 6.66
C GLN A 49 6.91 5.84 5.12
N ALA A 50 7.88 5.17 4.47
CA ALA A 50 7.88 5.01 3.02
C ALA A 50 6.68 4.18 2.52
N TYR A 51 6.33 3.11 3.24
CA TYR A 51 5.15 2.30 2.95
C TYR A 51 3.86 3.11 3.11
N ARG A 52 3.76 3.92 4.17
CA ARG A 52 2.61 4.82 4.42
C ARG A 52 2.42 5.81 3.28
N ALA A 53 3.48 6.49 2.84
CA ALA A 53 3.41 7.47 1.76
C ALA A 53 2.90 6.84 0.44
N ASN A 54 3.43 5.67 0.06
CA ASN A 54 2.99 4.95 -1.13
C ASN A 54 1.56 4.42 -1.00
N SER A 55 1.19 3.94 0.19
CA SER A 55 -0.15 3.43 0.48
C SER A 55 -1.19 4.54 0.45
N TRP A 56 -0.88 5.74 0.97
CA TRP A 56 -1.76 6.89 0.90
C TRP A 56 -2.10 7.28 -0.55
N ARG A 57 -1.08 7.39 -1.41
CA ARG A 57 -1.31 7.68 -2.84
C ARG A 57 -2.11 6.58 -3.52
N THR A 58 -1.89 5.32 -3.13
CA THR A 58 -2.64 4.17 -3.64
C THR A 58 -4.10 4.21 -3.19
N ALA A 59 -4.37 4.55 -1.93
CA ALA A 59 -5.71 4.65 -1.36
C ALA A 59 -6.54 5.75 -2.05
N GLN A 60 -5.96 6.94 -2.27
CA GLN A 60 -6.58 8.03 -3.02
C GLN A 60 -6.97 7.59 -4.44
N ARG A 61 -6.03 6.92 -5.11
CA ARG A 61 -6.20 6.42 -6.46
C ARG A 61 -7.27 5.32 -6.53
N ALA A 62 -7.27 4.38 -5.59
CA ALA A 62 -8.20 3.26 -5.58
C ALA A 62 -9.60 3.62 -5.05
N HIS A 63 -9.82 4.85 -4.57
CA HIS A 63 -11.02 5.24 -3.82
C HIS A 63 -11.27 4.26 -2.66
N ALA A 64 -10.21 3.98 -1.90
CA ALA A 64 -10.26 3.07 -0.77
C ALA A 64 -11.24 3.58 0.33
N PRO A 65 -11.81 2.69 1.14
CA PRO A 65 -12.67 3.09 2.25
C PRO A 65 -11.91 3.85 3.33
N ASP A 66 -12.62 4.67 4.10
CA ASP A 66 -12.08 5.53 5.17
C ASP A 66 -11.23 4.75 6.19
N ALA A 67 -11.61 3.52 6.51
CA ALA A 67 -10.85 2.64 7.40
C ALA A 67 -9.37 2.46 7.00
N VAL A 68 -9.04 2.50 5.70
CA VAL A 68 -7.65 2.46 5.24
C VAL A 68 -6.92 3.77 5.53
N PHE A 69 -7.60 4.92 5.38
CA PHE A 69 -7.02 6.22 5.67
C PHE A 69 -6.82 6.44 7.18
N GLU A 70 -7.73 5.93 8.02
CA GLU A 70 -7.61 5.92 9.48
C GLU A 70 -6.32 5.22 9.91
N VAL A 71 -6.11 3.98 9.47
CA VAL A 71 -4.87 3.21 9.76
C VAL A 71 -3.61 3.94 9.29
N LEU A 72 -3.64 4.58 8.12
CA LEU A 72 -2.50 5.32 7.59
C LEU A 72 -2.19 6.60 8.38
N THR A 73 -3.20 7.16 9.06
CA THR A 73 -3.05 8.36 9.91
C THR A 73 -2.57 7.98 11.31
N GLU A 74 -3.15 6.94 11.90
CA GLU A 74 -2.86 6.48 13.27
C GLU A 74 -1.42 6.01 13.44
N ALA A 75 -0.88 5.25 12.50
CA ALA A 75 0.50 4.74 12.61
C ALA A 75 1.57 5.84 12.50
N GLY A 76 1.19 7.06 12.07
CA GLY A 76 2.09 8.21 11.92
C GLY A 76 2.28 9.06 13.18
N GLN A 77 1.55 8.74 14.24
CA GLN A 77 1.79 9.24 15.60
C GLN A 77 2.74 8.31 16.36
#